data_AF-A0A815PVZ8-F1
#
_entry.id   AF-A0A815PVZ8-F1
#
_cell.length_a   1.000
_cell.length_b   1.000
_cell.length_c   1.000
_cell.angle_alpha   90.00
_cell.angle_beta   90.00
_cell.angle_gamma   90.00
#
_symmetry.space_group_name_H-M   'P 1'
#
loop_
_entity.id
_entity.type
_entity.pdbx_description
1 polymer ?
#
loop_
_entity_poly.entity_id
_entity_poly.type
_entity_poly.pdbx_seq_one_letter_code
_entity_poly.pdbx_strand_id
1 'polypeptide(L)' 'MASPRTRSVLKDLKLKDDNNVCFECGALNPQWVSVSY' A
#
# COMPACT_ATOMS: atom_id res chain seq x y z
N MET A 1 15.39 -0.42 0.47
CA MET A 1 14.62 -0.16 1.70
C MET A 1 14.07 1.25 1.66
N ALA A 2 12.77 1.45 1.87
CA ALA A 2 12.19 2.79 1.92
C ALA A 2 12.63 3.54 3.20
N SER A 3 12.82 4.86 3.10
CA SER A 3 13.16 5.71 4.24
C SER A 3 12.09 5.62 5.35
N PRO A 4 12.43 5.92 6.62
CA PRO A 4 11.44 5.95 7.71
C PRO A 4 10.23 6.83 7.40
N ARG A 5 10.47 7.99 6.77
CA ARG A 5 9.41 8.92 6.34
C ARG A 5 8.49 8.29 5.30
N THR A 6 9.05 7.71 4.23
CA THR A 6 8.26 7.04 3.19
C THR A 6 7.43 5.90 3.78
N ARG A 7 8.00 5.13 4.72
CA ARG A 7 7.30 4.02 5.36
C ARG A 7 6.11 4.48 6.22
N SER A 8 6.23 5.61 6.93
CA SER A 8 5.10 6.19 7.68
C SER A 8 3.95 6.57 6.74
N VAL A 9 4.23 7.29 5.66
CA VAL A 9 3.20 7.72 4.71
C VAL A 9 2.50 6.52 4.06
N LEU A 10 3.27 5.50 3.64
CA LEU A 10 2.69 4.28 3.06
C LEU A 10 1.84 3.48 4.06
N LYS A 11 2.21 3.47 5.35
CA LYS A 11 1.38 2.85 6.39
C LYS A 11 0.04 3.55 6.55
N ASP A 12 0.04 4.88 6.53
CA ASP A 12 -1.18 5.68 6.67
C ASP A 12 -2.11 5.51 5.44
N LEU A 13 -1.53 5.36 4.24
CA LEU A 13 -2.27 5.09 3.01
C LEU A 13 -2.91 3.69 2.98
N LYS A 14 -2.22 2.70 3.56
CA LYS A 14 -2.69 1.31 3.58
C LYS A 14 -4.03 1.13 4.31
N LEU A 15 -4.34 2.01 5.26
CA LEU A 15 -5.60 2.00 6.02
C LEU A 15 -6.79 2.65 5.28
N LYS A 16 -6.56 3.19 4.07
CA LYS A 16 -7.57 3.88 3.26
C LYS A 16 -7.96 3.06 2.05
N ASP A 17 -9.13 3.35 1.48
CA ASP A 17 -9.55 2.95 0.13
C ASP A 17 -9.36 1.46 -0.21
N ASP A 18 -9.54 0.60 0.80
CA ASP A 18 -9.31 -0.85 0.71
C ASP A 18 -7.90 -1.28 0.25
N ASN A 19 -6.89 -0.41 0.43
CA ASN A 19 -5.48 -0.69 0.12
C ASN A 19 -4.85 -1.81 0.98
N ASN A 20 -5.62 -2.37 1.92
CA ASN A 20 -5.25 -3.59 2.64
C ASN A 20 -5.42 -4.85 1.79
N VAL A 21 -5.95 -4.73 0.57
CA VAL A 21 -6.21 -5.84 -0.34
C VAL A 21 -5.62 -5.52 -1.72
N CYS A 22 -5.11 -6.53 -2.41
CA CYS A 22 -4.62 -6.39 -3.77
C CYS A 22 -5.77 -6.07 -4.71
N PHE A 23 -5.62 -4.98 -5.47
CA PHE A 23 -6.62 -4.48 -6.41
C PHE A 23 -7.10 -5.53 -7.42
N GLU A 24 -6.19 -6.36 -7.95
CA GLU A 24 -6.52 -7.31 -9.03
C GLU A 24 -7.10 -8.64 -8.51
N CYS A 25 -6.51 -9.22 -7.46
CA CYS A 25 -6.77 -10.60 -7.08
C CYS A 25 -7.35 -10.77 -5.67
N GLY A 26 -7.53 -9.69 -4.90
CA GLY A 26 -8.10 -9.78 -3.55
C GLY A 26 -7.13 -10.30 -2.48
N ALA A 27 -5.84 -10.46 -2.79
CA ALA A 27 -4.86 -10.93 -1.81
C ALA A 27 -4.64 -9.92 -0.68
N LEU A 28 -4.64 -10.37 0.57
CA LEU A 28 -4.48 -9.49 1.72
C LEU A 28 -3.06 -8.93 1.83
N ASN A 29 -2.96 -7.71 2.37
CA ASN A 29 -1.73 -7.02 2.73
C ASN A 29 -0.70 -6.86 1.60
N PRO A 30 -1.05 -6.27 0.45
CA PRO A 30 -0.12 -6.06 -0.65
C PRO A 30 1.13 -5.27 -0.19
N GLN A 31 2.28 -5.64 -0.72
CA GLN A 31 3.57 -4.95 -0.50
C GLN A 31 4.01 -4.12 -1.71
N TRP A 32 3.30 -4.27 -2.82
CA TRP A 32 3.57 -3.62 -4.10
C TRP A 32 2.44 -2.66 -4.44
N VAL A 33 2.79 -1.60 -5.14
CA VAL A 33 1.85 -0.55 -5.58
C VAL A 33 2.20 -0.16 -7.02
N SER A 34 1.19 0.21 -7.80
CA SER A 34 1.40 0.99 -9.02
C SER A 34 1.37 2.47 -8.63
N VAL A 35 2.34 3.27 -9.09
CA VAL A 35 2.36 4.72 -8.79
C VAL A 35 1.49 5.50 -9.78
N SER A 36 1.20 4.90 -10.94
CA SER A 36 0.40 5.52 -12.00
C SER A 36 -1.10 5.59 -11.67
N TYR A 37 -1.57 4.84 -10.68
CA TYR A 37 -2.97 4.70 -10.26
C TYR A 37 -3.06 4.83 -8.74
#